data_AF-A0A841JTH2-F1
#
_entry.id   AF-A0A841JTH2-F1
#
_cell.length_a   1.000
_cell.length_b   1.000
_cell.length_c   1.000
_cell.angle_alpha   90.00
_cell.angle_beta   90.00
_cell.angle_gamma   90.00
#
_symmetry.space_group_name_H-M   'P 1'
#
loop_
_entity.id
_entity.type
_entity.pdbx_description
1 polymer ?
#
loop_
_entity_poly.entity_id
_entity_poly.type
_entity_poly.pdbx_seq_one_letter_code
_entity_poly.pdbx_strand_id
1 'polypeptide(L)'
;MPTIALCIAMILMCVCSSAQGQNCALSGTKAWNSELRNIVADCPEKFSSPSERFVLRIGNEGALSLWTTSEQKQFQWDAPRLEPPAMISWSPGSGTFFLNDGDGSGMSSAFRLFRLNDNRVEEDTSIERAAVSLYRSRAHCNPSAADPNVWGFGWADHGRQILLLVQPTVNEPCGTPEDFISLIVREHDGTIVKTLSKAQTKARFGSMLPSTMFLK
;
A
#
# COMPACT_ATOMS: atom_id res chain seq x y z
N MET A 1 47.03 18.99 49.32
CA MET A 1 45.93 19.25 50.26
C MET A 1 45.41 20.66 50.01
N PRO A 2 44.10 20.91 49.90
CA PRO A 2 42.99 19.94 49.89
C PRO A 2 42.93 19.19 48.51
N THR A 3 41.87 18.96 47.72
CA THR A 3 40.46 19.42 47.72
C THR A 3 39.54 18.48 46.91
N ILE A 4 38.24 18.58 47.20
CA ILE A 4 37.02 18.16 46.47
C ILE A 4 37.20 18.21 44.93
N ALA A 5 37.01 17.14 44.14
CA ALA A 5 35.88 16.20 44.00
C ALA A 5 34.66 16.77 43.26
N LEU A 6 34.74 16.81 41.92
CA LEU A 6 33.64 17.22 41.01
C LEU A 6 33.02 15.99 40.32
N CYS A 7 32.35 15.15 41.09
CA CYS A 7 31.53 14.03 40.59
C CYS A 7 30.06 14.26 40.98
N ILE A 8 29.14 13.52 40.33
CA ILE A 8 27.70 13.45 40.65
C ILE A 8 26.89 14.69 40.25
N ALA A 9 26.59 14.83 38.95
CA ALA A 9 25.47 15.64 38.45
C ALA A 9 24.85 15.15 37.12
N MET A 10 25.42 14.14 36.44
CA MET A 10 24.78 13.47 35.29
C MET A 10 23.91 12.30 35.74
N ILE A 11 22.98 12.56 36.66
CA ILE A 11 22.00 11.55 37.12
C ILE A 11 20.75 11.63 36.25
N LEU A 12 20.52 10.55 35.50
CA LEU A 12 19.23 10.12 34.95
C LEU A 12 18.33 11.23 34.36
N MET A 13 18.79 11.81 33.24
CA MET A 13 17.88 11.92 32.08
C MET A 13 18.02 10.72 31.15
N CYS A 14 18.04 9.52 31.75
CA CYS A 14 17.31 8.39 31.19
C CYS A 14 15.81 8.72 31.28
N VAL A 15 15.38 9.69 30.46
CA VAL A 15 14.02 9.66 29.94
C VAL A 15 13.97 8.33 29.22
N CYS A 16 13.29 7.35 29.82
CA CYS A 16 12.81 6.23 29.04
C CYS A 16 11.92 6.86 27.99
N SER A 17 12.44 6.98 26.77
CA SER A 17 11.64 7.08 25.57
C SER A 17 10.82 5.80 25.54
N SER A 18 9.70 5.82 26.25
CA SER A 18 8.58 4.92 26.04
C SER A 18 8.24 5.12 24.57
N ALA A 19 8.81 4.25 23.73
CA ALA A 19 8.56 4.23 22.31
C ALA A 19 7.04 4.32 22.16
N GLN A 20 6.58 5.41 21.54
CA GLN A 20 5.16 5.71 21.45
C GLN A 20 4.54 4.51 20.76
N GLY A 21 3.83 3.68 21.54
CA GLY A 21 3.48 2.33 21.13
C GLY A 21 2.61 2.42 19.91
N GLN A 22 3.21 2.25 18.72
CA GLN A 22 2.48 2.28 17.47
C GLN A 22 1.33 1.29 17.63
N ASN A 23 0.12 1.71 17.28
CA ASN A 23 -1.07 0.98 17.69
C ASN A 23 -1.22 -0.29 16.84
N CYS A 24 -0.42 -1.31 17.14
CA CYS A 24 -0.33 -2.55 16.38
C CYS A 24 -1.64 -3.34 16.36
N ALA A 25 -2.60 -3.01 17.24
CA ALA A 25 -3.98 -3.48 17.13
C ALA A 25 -4.72 -2.98 15.86
N LEU A 26 -4.12 -2.07 15.08
CA LEU A 26 -4.55 -1.73 13.72
C LEU A 26 -3.84 -2.55 12.65
N SER A 27 -2.62 -3.08 12.87
CA SER A 27 -1.95 -3.94 11.88
C SER A 27 -2.73 -5.24 11.72
N GLY A 28 -2.78 -5.78 10.50
CA GLY A 28 -3.56 -7.01 10.21
C GLY A 28 -5.08 -6.84 10.25
N THR A 29 -5.62 -5.69 10.70
CA THR A 29 -7.07 -5.43 10.66
C THR A 29 -7.56 -5.17 9.25
N LYS A 30 -8.88 -5.28 9.02
CA LYS A 30 -9.50 -4.83 7.77
C LYS A 30 -9.36 -3.31 7.64
N ALA A 31 -9.01 -2.84 6.45
CA ALA A 31 -9.16 -1.43 6.10
C ALA A 31 -10.65 -1.11 5.82
N TRP A 32 -10.93 -0.18 4.91
CA TRP A 32 -12.31 0.16 4.52
C TRP A 32 -13.08 -0.97 3.80
N ASN A 33 -12.46 -2.12 3.49
CA ASN A 33 -13.14 -3.30 2.92
C ASN A 33 -12.51 -4.64 3.34
N SER A 34 -13.06 -5.76 2.84
CA SER A 34 -12.62 -7.13 3.16
C SER A 34 -11.35 -7.61 2.46
N GLU A 35 -10.97 -6.99 1.35
CA GLU A 35 -9.82 -7.38 0.51
C GLU A 35 -8.52 -6.76 1.01
N LEU A 36 -8.61 -5.60 1.65
CA LEU A 36 -7.49 -4.81 2.17
C LEU A 36 -7.22 -5.12 3.65
N ARG A 37 -5.94 -5.29 4.00
CA ARG A 37 -5.47 -5.30 5.40
C ARG A 37 -4.63 -4.06 5.66
N ASN A 38 -4.86 -3.41 6.79
CA ASN A 38 -4.05 -2.31 7.27
C ASN A 38 -2.65 -2.83 7.65
N ILE A 39 -1.64 -2.00 7.36
CA ILE A 39 -0.27 -2.19 7.81
C ILE A 39 0.12 -1.00 8.69
N VAL A 40 0.72 -1.32 9.84
CA VAL A 40 1.50 -0.38 10.65
C VAL A 40 2.97 -0.82 10.57
N ALA A 41 3.89 0.10 10.29
CA ALA A 41 5.32 -0.19 10.33
C ALA A 41 5.78 -0.52 11.77
N ASP A 42 6.95 -1.14 11.93
CA ASP A 42 7.52 -1.58 13.22
C ASP A 42 6.69 -2.62 14.02
N CYS A 43 5.42 -2.83 13.67
CA CYS A 43 4.56 -3.86 14.23
C CYS A 43 4.88 -5.22 13.57
N PRO A 44 5.34 -6.24 14.33
CA PRO A 44 5.84 -7.51 13.79
C PRO A 44 4.70 -8.44 13.32
N GLU A 45 4.08 -8.08 12.20
CA GLU A 45 2.87 -8.70 11.66
C GLU A 45 3.19 -9.69 10.51
N LYS A 46 2.34 -10.72 10.34
CA LYS A 46 2.52 -11.82 9.36
C LYS A 46 1.30 -11.94 8.43
N PHE A 47 1.43 -11.45 7.21
CA PHE A 47 0.37 -11.50 6.19
C PHE A 47 0.49 -12.75 5.33
N SER A 48 -0.14 -13.84 5.78
CA SER A 48 -0.25 -15.08 5.02
C SER A 48 -1.02 -14.89 3.70
N SER A 49 -0.50 -15.50 2.64
CA SER A 49 -1.18 -15.65 1.35
C SER A 49 -2.38 -16.62 1.45
N PRO A 50 -3.43 -16.48 0.61
CA PRO A 50 -4.64 -17.32 0.67
C PRO A 50 -4.44 -18.83 0.50
N SER A 51 -3.33 -19.28 -0.09
CA SER A 51 -2.95 -20.69 -0.19
C SER A 51 -2.08 -21.19 0.97
N GLU A 52 -1.82 -20.35 1.98
CA GLU A 52 -0.98 -20.62 3.16
C GLU A 52 0.45 -21.12 2.82
N ARG A 53 0.94 -20.87 1.60
CA ARG A 53 2.30 -21.27 1.15
C ARG A 53 3.36 -20.19 1.41
N PHE A 54 2.94 -18.93 1.40
CA PHE A 54 3.82 -17.76 1.56
C PHE A 54 3.30 -16.84 2.67
N VAL A 55 4.23 -16.20 3.39
CA VAL A 55 3.97 -15.21 4.42
C VAL A 55 4.81 -13.97 4.13
N LEU A 56 4.16 -12.82 3.94
CA LEU A 56 4.82 -11.53 3.98
C LEU A 56 5.03 -11.15 5.45
N ARG A 57 6.26 -10.74 5.79
CA ARG A 57 6.62 -10.20 7.10
C ARG A 57 6.97 -8.73 6.98
N ILE A 58 6.68 -8.00 8.04
CA ILE A 58 7.07 -6.60 8.21
C ILE A 58 7.97 -6.53 9.44
N GLY A 59 9.21 -6.08 9.23
CA GLY A 59 10.20 -5.88 10.28
C GLY A 59 10.25 -4.43 10.76
N ASN A 60 11.27 -4.15 11.56
CA ASN A 60 11.62 -2.79 11.96
C ASN A 60 11.72 -1.85 10.74
N GLU A 61 11.39 -0.59 10.97
CA GLU A 61 11.50 0.50 10.02
C GLU A 61 10.68 0.32 8.72
N GLY A 62 9.72 -0.61 8.70
CA GLY A 62 8.92 -0.92 7.51
C GLY A 62 9.63 -1.82 6.50
N ALA A 63 10.73 -2.49 6.90
CA ALA A 63 11.45 -3.42 6.03
C ALA A 63 10.61 -4.67 5.73
N LEU A 64 10.40 -4.96 4.45
CA LEU A 64 9.56 -6.08 4.00
C LEU A 64 10.39 -7.33 3.68
N SER A 65 9.86 -8.52 3.97
CA SER A 65 10.46 -9.79 3.51
C SER A 65 9.41 -10.87 3.29
N LEU A 66 9.54 -11.62 2.18
CA LEU A 66 8.64 -12.73 1.85
C LEU A 66 9.31 -14.07 2.14
N TRP A 67 8.57 -14.96 2.78
CA TRP A 67 9.03 -16.29 3.22
C TRP A 67 8.05 -17.38 2.78
N THR A 68 8.51 -18.62 2.65
CA THR A 68 7.61 -19.78 2.72
C THR A 68 7.02 -19.90 4.13
N THR A 69 5.80 -20.42 4.27
CA THR A 69 5.15 -20.60 5.59
C THR A 69 5.87 -21.61 6.49
N SER A 70 6.68 -22.51 5.91
CA SER A 70 7.61 -23.35 6.67
C SER A 70 8.78 -22.59 7.29
N GLU A 71 8.92 -21.30 6.99
CA GLU A 71 9.98 -20.36 7.40
C GLU A 71 11.41 -20.76 6.96
N GLN A 72 11.54 -21.84 6.18
CA GLN A 72 12.81 -22.42 5.70
C GLN A 72 13.46 -21.67 4.53
N LYS A 73 12.68 -20.89 3.76
CA LYS A 73 13.16 -20.20 2.55
C LYS A 73 12.61 -18.78 2.49
N GLN A 74 13.52 -17.80 2.56
CA GLN A 74 13.25 -16.41 2.17
C GLN A 74 13.33 -16.29 0.64
N PHE A 75 12.52 -15.39 0.06
CA PHE A 75 12.62 -15.00 -1.34
C PHE A 75 13.70 -13.92 -1.55
N GLN A 76 14.38 -13.95 -2.69
CA GLN A 76 15.21 -12.84 -3.15
C GLN A 76 14.30 -11.67 -3.53
N TRP A 77 14.38 -10.56 -2.80
CA TRP A 77 13.56 -9.39 -3.03
C TRP A 77 14.33 -8.15 -2.58
N ASP A 78 14.55 -7.23 -3.51
CA ASP A 78 15.01 -5.88 -3.19
C ASP A 78 13.76 -5.05 -2.81
N ALA A 79 13.28 -5.27 -1.59
CA ALA A 79 12.07 -4.66 -1.09
C ALA A 79 12.40 -3.28 -0.51
N PRO A 80 11.88 -2.17 -1.07
CA PRO A 80 12.09 -0.88 -0.44
C PRO A 80 11.26 -0.77 0.85
N ARG A 81 11.65 0.22 1.64
CA ARG A 81 10.98 0.63 2.88
C ARG A 81 9.50 0.96 2.60
N LEU A 82 8.61 0.45 3.43
CA LEU A 82 7.20 0.80 3.40
C LEU A 82 6.93 2.03 4.28
N GLU A 83 6.18 3.02 3.78
CA GLU A 83 5.88 4.23 4.53
C GLU A 83 4.39 4.33 4.89
N PRO A 84 4.02 4.37 6.20
CA PRO A 84 2.63 4.47 6.62
C PRO A 84 1.92 5.77 6.17
N PRO A 85 0.58 5.76 5.98
CA PRO A 85 -0.33 4.63 6.17
C PRO A 85 -0.32 3.69 4.96
N ALA A 86 -0.17 2.39 5.22
CA ALA A 86 -0.05 1.38 4.16
C ALA A 86 -1.10 0.26 4.29
N MET A 87 -1.37 -0.42 3.17
CA MET A 87 -2.27 -1.58 3.12
C MET A 87 -1.76 -2.65 2.16
N ILE A 88 -2.16 -3.91 2.38
CA ILE A 88 -1.92 -5.04 1.47
C ILE A 88 -3.22 -5.70 1.01
N SER A 89 -3.21 -6.23 -0.22
CA SER A 89 -4.11 -7.31 -0.64
C SER A 89 -3.34 -8.41 -1.38
N TRP A 90 -3.52 -9.66 -0.96
CA TRP A 90 -3.05 -10.84 -1.70
C TRP A 90 -4.06 -11.26 -2.78
N SER A 91 -3.58 -11.63 -3.97
CA SER A 91 -4.44 -12.28 -4.97
C SER A 91 -4.96 -13.64 -4.43
N PRO A 92 -6.18 -14.06 -4.78
CA PRO A 92 -6.69 -15.39 -4.47
C PRO A 92 -5.76 -16.54 -4.90
N GLY A 93 -5.05 -16.38 -6.03
CA GLY A 93 -4.07 -17.35 -6.52
C GLY A 93 -2.75 -17.41 -5.74
N SER A 94 -2.50 -16.47 -4.82
CA SER A 94 -1.26 -16.32 -4.04
C SER A 94 0.05 -16.13 -4.83
N GLY A 95 0.01 -16.02 -6.16
CA GLY A 95 1.18 -15.72 -7.00
C GLY A 95 1.52 -14.23 -7.09
N THR A 96 0.59 -13.38 -6.69
CA THR A 96 0.70 -11.92 -6.81
C THR A 96 0.09 -11.25 -5.57
N PHE A 97 0.62 -10.12 -5.13
CA PHE A 97 -0.01 -9.23 -4.14
C PHE A 97 0.21 -7.77 -4.53
N PHE A 98 -0.62 -6.86 -4.04
CA PHE A 98 -0.35 -5.43 -4.14
C PHE A 98 -0.27 -4.78 -2.77
N LEU A 99 0.52 -3.70 -2.70
CA LEU A 99 0.53 -2.75 -1.61
C LEU A 99 -0.08 -1.43 -2.10
N ASN A 100 -0.79 -0.75 -1.21
CA ASN A 100 -1.00 0.68 -1.27
C ASN A 100 -0.01 1.26 -0.27
N ASP A 101 1.06 1.89 -0.76
CA ASP A 101 2.11 2.53 0.05
C ASP A 101 1.70 3.97 0.35
N GLY A 102 1.98 4.50 1.54
CA GLY A 102 1.53 5.85 1.93
C GLY A 102 2.45 6.97 1.45
N ASP A 103 3.72 6.66 1.16
CA ASP A 103 4.78 7.66 0.87
C ASP A 103 4.84 8.74 1.96
N GLY A 104 4.80 8.29 3.22
CA GLY A 104 4.85 9.11 4.44
C GLY A 104 3.62 9.99 4.71
N SER A 105 2.59 9.96 3.85
CA SER A 105 1.47 10.91 3.90
C SER A 105 0.11 10.22 3.79
N GLY A 106 -0.84 10.63 4.64
CA GLY A 106 -2.23 10.17 4.59
C GLY A 106 -3.06 10.72 3.43
N MET A 107 -2.44 11.42 2.46
CA MET A 107 -3.08 12.04 1.29
C MET A 107 -2.51 11.54 -0.05
N SER A 108 -1.49 10.68 0.02
CA SER A 108 -0.83 10.04 -1.13
C SER A 108 -1.10 8.54 -1.09
N SER A 109 -1.05 7.87 -2.26
CA SER A 109 -0.63 6.48 -2.29
C SER A 109 -0.04 6.05 -3.62
N ALA A 110 1.04 5.28 -3.54
CA ALA A 110 1.56 4.49 -4.64
C ALA A 110 0.95 3.08 -4.61
N PHE A 111 0.25 2.71 -5.68
CA PHE A 111 -0.12 1.31 -5.94
C PHE A 111 1.10 0.55 -6.45
N ARG A 112 1.47 -0.51 -5.74
CA ARG A 112 2.72 -1.25 -5.97
C ARG A 112 2.42 -2.75 -6.07
N LEU A 113 2.55 -3.31 -7.27
CA LEU A 113 2.22 -4.71 -7.56
C LEU A 113 3.48 -5.58 -7.49
N PHE A 114 3.38 -6.72 -6.82
CA PHE A 114 4.48 -7.67 -6.64
C PHE A 114 4.09 -9.05 -7.15
N ARG A 115 4.89 -9.60 -8.06
CA ARG A 115 4.73 -10.94 -8.65
C ARG A 115 5.77 -11.89 -8.03
N LEU A 116 5.36 -13.11 -7.68
CA LEU A 116 6.24 -14.16 -7.18
C LEU A 116 6.68 -15.05 -8.33
N ASN A 117 8.00 -15.22 -8.52
CA ASN A 117 8.57 -16.04 -9.58
C ASN A 117 9.70 -16.93 -9.02
N ASP A 118 9.52 -18.26 -9.00
CA ASP A 118 10.42 -19.30 -8.44
C ASP A 118 10.97 -19.10 -7.01
N ASN A 119 11.88 -18.15 -6.84
CA ASN A 119 12.51 -17.77 -5.58
C ASN A 119 12.64 -16.24 -5.41
N ARG A 120 12.00 -15.46 -6.28
CA ARG A 120 12.06 -14.01 -6.37
C ARG A 120 10.70 -13.35 -6.17
N VAL A 121 10.73 -12.11 -5.71
CA VAL A 121 9.61 -11.18 -5.76
C VAL A 121 10.04 -10.00 -6.63
N GLU A 122 9.26 -9.70 -7.66
CA GLU A 122 9.55 -8.66 -8.64
C GLU A 122 8.41 -7.63 -8.64
N GLU A 123 8.77 -6.34 -8.59
CA GLU A 123 7.80 -5.24 -8.62
C GLU A 123 7.43 -4.87 -10.06
N ASP A 124 6.13 -4.83 -10.33
CA ASP A 124 5.57 -4.52 -11.64
C ASP A 124 4.89 -3.15 -11.63
N THR A 125 5.61 -2.16 -12.12
CA THR A 125 5.14 -0.77 -12.29
C THR A 125 4.36 -0.54 -13.59
N SER A 126 4.16 -1.55 -14.45
CA SER A 126 3.48 -1.35 -15.73
C SER A 126 2.00 -0.95 -15.58
N ILE A 127 1.32 -1.53 -14.59
CA ILE A 127 -0.10 -1.29 -14.30
C ILE A 127 -0.32 0.11 -13.71
N GLU A 128 0.55 0.54 -12.80
CA GLU A 128 0.56 1.88 -12.21
C GLU A 128 0.73 2.95 -13.29
N ARG A 129 1.80 2.85 -14.10
CA ARG A 129 2.08 3.77 -15.22
C ARG A 129 0.97 3.82 -16.26
N ALA A 130 0.33 2.68 -16.56
CA ALA A 130 -0.80 2.62 -17.48
C ALA A 130 -2.04 3.32 -16.91
N ALA A 131 -2.31 3.17 -15.60
CA ALA A 131 -3.40 3.84 -14.90
C ALA A 131 -3.19 5.37 -14.84
N VAL A 132 -1.99 5.81 -14.46
CA VAL A 132 -1.56 7.22 -14.46
C VAL A 132 -1.67 7.82 -15.86
N SER A 133 -1.07 7.20 -16.87
CA SER A 133 -1.07 7.71 -18.25
C SER A 133 -2.49 7.87 -18.82
N LEU A 134 -3.36 6.87 -18.59
CA LEU A 134 -4.77 6.95 -18.98
C LEU A 134 -5.49 8.10 -18.25
N TYR A 135 -5.25 8.30 -16.95
CA TYR A 135 -5.88 9.38 -16.20
C TYR A 135 -5.42 10.75 -16.70
N ARG A 136 -4.10 10.99 -16.78
CA ARG A 136 -3.51 12.25 -17.29
C ARG A 136 -4.07 12.64 -18.65
N SER A 137 -4.20 11.66 -19.56
CA SER A 137 -4.76 11.84 -20.89
C SER A 137 -6.23 12.29 -20.86
N ARG A 138 -7.06 11.66 -20.02
CA ARG A 138 -8.51 11.94 -19.91
C ARG A 138 -8.84 13.23 -19.17
N ALA A 139 -8.03 13.59 -18.17
CA ALA A 139 -8.16 14.82 -17.40
C ALA A 139 -7.42 16.01 -18.05
N HIS A 140 -6.82 15.83 -19.23
CA HIS A 140 -6.06 16.83 -19.98
C HIS A 140 -4.98 17.54 -19.13
N CYS A 141 -4.28 16.77 -18.29
CA CYS A 141 -3.38 17.33 -17.29
C CYS A 141 -2.17 18.05 -17.93
N ASN A 142 -1.79 19.18 -17.34
CA ASN A 142 -0.53 19.86 -17.65
C ASN A 142 0.64 18.87 -17.48
N PRO A 143 1.61 18.78 -18.42
CA PRO A 143 2.81 17.99 -18.26
C PRO A 143 3.54 18.16 -16.92
N SER A 144 3.50 19.34 -16.29
CA SER A 144 4.12 19.59 -14.97
C SER A 144 3.26 19.22 -13.75
N ALA A 145 1.96 18.92 -13.92
CA ALA A 145 1.09 18.55 -12.79
C ALA A 145 1.51 17.22 -12.18
N ALA A 146 1.35 17.06 -10.86
CA ALA A 146 1.68 15.84 -10.15
C ALA A 146 0.90 14.63 -10.69
N ASP A 147 1.48 13.44 -10.61
CA ASP A 147 0.79 12.21 -11.00
C ASP A 147 -0.35 11.88 -10.03
N PRO A 148 -1.51 11.40 -10.52
CA PRO A 148 -2.64 11.07 -9.67
C PRO A 148 -2.35 9.83 -8.82
N ASN A 149 -2.84 9.84 -7.58
CA ASN A 149 -2.79 8.68 -6.69
C ASN A 149 -3.49 7.48 -7.32
N VAL A 150 -2.84 6.32 -7.27
CA VAL A 150 -3.42 5.03 -7.69
C VAL A 150 -3.55 4.14 -6.45
N TRP A 151 -4.74 3.58 -6.24
CA TRP A 151 -5.01 2.65 -5.14
C TRP A 151 -5.59 1.35 -5.67
N GLY A 152 -5.04 0.21 -5.26
CA GLY A 152 -5.72 -1.07 -5.39
C GLY A 152 -6.79 -1.21 -4.29
N PHE A 153 -8.01 -1.61 -4.64
CA PHE A 153 -9.08 -1.80 -3.64
C PHE A 153 -9.68 -3.22 -3.62
N GLY A 154 -9.20 -4.12 -4.46
CA GLY A 154 -9.54 -5.54 -4.40
C GLY A 154 -9.26 -6.30 -5.68
N TRP A 155 -9.69 -7.56 -5.70
CA TRP A 155 -9.55 -8.46 -6.84
C TRP A 155 -10.91 -8.81 -7.45
N ALA A 156 -10.92 -9.17 -8.72
CA ALA A 156 -12.08 -9.72 -9.42
C ALA A 156 -11.66 -10.92 -10.28
N ASP A 157 -12.65 -11.65 -10.79
CA ASP A 157 -12.45 -12.77 -11.73
C ASP A 157 -11.43 -13.81 -11.20
N HIS A 158 -11.64 -14.24 -9.95
CA HIS A 158 -10.78 -15.18 -9.20
C HIS A 158 -9.30 -14.75 -9.07
N GLY A 159 -9.01 -13.45 -9.15
CA GLY A 159 -7.65 -12.89 -9.07
C GLY A 159 -7.05 -12.52 -10.43
N ARG A 160 -7.70 -12.87 -11.54
CA ARG A 160 -7.24 -12.49 -12.90
C ARG A 160 -7.40 -11.00 -13.21
N GLN A 161 -8.13 -10.27 -12.37
CA GLN A 161 -8.38 -8.84 -12.51
C GLN A 161 -8.10 -8.09 -11.20
N ILE A 162 -7.46 -6.93 -11.31
CA ILE A 162 -7.20 -5.98 -10.23
C ILE A 162 -8.23 -4.84 -10.35
N LEU A 163 -8.77 -4.41 -9.22
CA LEU A 163 -9.66 -3.26 -9.12
C LEU A 163 -8.88 -2.05 -8.61
N LEU A 164 -8.68 -1.05 -9.47
CA LEU A 164 -7.95 0.18 -9.15
C LEU A 164 -8.88 1.38 -9.06
N LEU A 165 -8.54 2.32 -8.19
CA LEU A 165 -9.04 3.67 -8.10
C LEU A 165 -7.92 4.62 -8.53
N VAL A 166 -8.23 5.65 -9.33
CA VAL A 166 -7.28 6.71 -9.70
C VAL A 166 -7.91 8.07 -9.44
N GLN A 167 -7.26 8.88 -8.61
CA GLN A 167 -7.76 10.17 -8.11
C GLN A 167 -6.62 11.22 -8.12
N PRO A 168 -6.88 12.51 -8.39
CA PRO A 168 -5.85 13.55 -8.31
C PRO A 168 -5.21 13.64 -6.92
N THR A 169 -3.96 14.09 -6.87
CA THR A 169 -3.29 14.57 -5.65
C THR A 169 -3.95 15.84 -5.11
N VAL A 170 -3.61 16.21 -3.87
CA VAL A 170 -4.00 17.54 -3.32
C VAL A 170 -3.05 18.66 -3.76
N ASN A 171 -1.77 18.33 -3.99
CA ASN A 171 -0.75 19.26 -4.45
C ASN A 171 -0.67 19.21 -5.99
N GLU A 172 -0.75 20.38 -6.63
CA GLU A 172 -0.70 20.57 -8.09
C GLU A 172 -1.51 19.52 -8.89
N PRO A 173 -2.83 19.40 -8.63
CA PRO A 173 -3.64 18.29 -9.07
C PRO A 173 -3.67 18.13 -10.59
N CYS A 174 -3.33 16.93 -11.06
CA CYS A 174 -3.79 16.44 -12.35
C CYS A 174 -5.31 16.20 -12.31
N GLY A 175 -6.12 17.21 -12.65
CA GLY A 175 -7.59 17.15 -12.70
C GLY A 175 -8.30 17.85 -11.54
N THR A 176 -9.60 17.58 -11.35
CA THR A 176 -10.41 18.17 -10.27
C THR A 176 -10.41 17.26 -9.02
N PRO A 177 -10.03 17.72 -7.82
CA PRO A 177 -9.82 16.86 -6.63
C PRO A 177 -11.00 15.96 -6.20
N GLU A 178 -12.23 16.34 -6.53
CA GLU A 178 -13.44 15.57 -6.25
C GLU A 178 -13.70 14.41 -7.23
N ASP A 179 -13.08 14.41 -8.42
CA ASP A 179 -13.30 13.39 -9.45
C ASP A 179 -12.33 12.22 -9.31
N PHE A 180 -12.78 11.06 -9.78
CA PHE A 180 -11.96 9.87 -9.90
C PHE A 180 -12.55 8.92 -10.94
N ILE A 181 -11.68 8.06 -11.48
CA ILE A 181 -12.11 6.89 -12.24
C ILE A 181 -11.77 5.62 -11.46
N SER A 182 -12.43 4.52 -11.80
CA SER A 182 -11.96 3.20 -11.41
C SER A 182 -11.64 2.37 -12.64
N LEU A 183 -10.59 1.56 -12.53
CA LEU A 183 -10.12 0.69 -13.59
C LEU A 183 -10.31 -0.77 -13.16
N ILE A 184 -10.70 -1.60 -14.12
CA ILE A 184 -10.60 -3.04 -14.02
C ILE A 184 -9.45 -3.42 -14.95
N VAL A 185 -8.35 -3.87 -14.38
CA VAL A 185 -7.11 -4.18 -15.10
C VAL A 185 -6.87 -5.68 -15.05
N ARG A 186 -6.47 -6.29 -16.16
CA ARG A 186 -6.06 -7.70 -16.21
C ARG A 186 -4.71 -7.84 -15.52
N GLU A 187 -4.62 -8.75 -14.56
CA GLU A 187 -3.42 -8.91 -13.73
C GLU A 187 -2.19 -9.29 -14.58
N HIS A 188 -2.32 -10.29 -15.45
CA HIS A 188 -1.12 -10.90 -16.03
C HIS A 188 -0.36 -10.02 -17.05
N ASP A 189 -1.05 -9.09 -17.73
CA ASP A 189 -0.49 -8.26 -18.82
C ASP A 189 -0.76 -6.75 -18.67
N GLY A 190 -1.42 -6.32 -17.60
CA GLY A 190 -1.77 -4.92 -17.36
C GLY A 190 -2.82 -4.31 -18.30
N THR A 191 -3.51 -5.11 -19.11
CA THR A 191 -4.56 -4.60 -20.01
C THR A 191 -5.70 -3.97 -19.21
N ILE A 192 -5.97 -2.68 -19.41
CA ILE A 192 -7.13 -2.00 -18.83
C ILE A 192 -8.41 -2.50 -19.54
N VAL A 193 -9.09 -3.46 -18.92
CA VAL A 193 -10.30 -4.12 -19.45
C VAL A 193 -11.50 -3.17 -19.44
N LYS A 194 -11.60 -2.29 -18.42
CA LYS A 194 -12.69 -1.31 -18.34
C LYS A 194 -12.32 -0.09 -17.49
N THR A 195 -12.64 1.10 -18.00
CA THR A 195 -12.74 2.34 -17.19
C THR A 195 -14.18 2.52 -16.72
N LEU A 196 -14.36 2.97 -15.48
CA LEU A 196 -15.63 3.33 -14.85
C LEU A 196 -15.58 4.78 -14.38
N SER A 197 -16.67 5.53 -14.58
CA SER A 197 -16.85 6.85 -13.95
C SER A 197 -17.27 6.71 -12.48
N LYS A 198 -17.07 7.77 -11.68
CA LYS A 198 -17.54 7.89 -10.28
C LYS A 198 -18.95 7.31 -10.02
N ALA A 199 -19.91 7.53 -10.93
CA ALA A 199 -21.26 6.98 -10.85
C ALA A 199 -21.33 5.46 -11.11
N GLN A 200 -20.59 4.95 -12.11
CA GLN A 200 -20.53 3.52 -12.42
C GLN A 200 -19.77 2.74 -11.33
N THR A 201 -18.72 3.33 -10.76
CA THR A 201 -18.03 2.80 -9.57
C THR A 201 -18.98 2.73 -8.39
N LYS A 202 -19.76 3.78 -8.09
CA LYS A 202 -20.76 3.76 -7.00
C LYS A 202 -21.75 2.60 -7.16
N ALA A 203 -22.26 2.39 -8.38
CA ALA A 203 -23.23 1.35 -8.68
C ALA A 203 -22.67 -0.08 -8.62
N ARG A 204 -21.36 -0.29 -8.88
CA ARG A 204 -20.74 -1.63 -8.94
C ARG A 204 -19.90 -2.00 -7.71
N PHE A 205 -19.24 -1.02 -7.10
CA PHE A 205 -18.20 -1.19 -6.07
C PHE A 205 -18.40 -0.26 -4.87
N GLY A 206 -19.55 0.41 -4.74
CA GLY A 206 -19.81 1.35 -3.64
C GLY A 206 -19.79 0.77 -2.23
N SER A 207 -19.81 -0.56 -2.08
CA SER A 207 -19.61 -1.29 -0.82
C SER A 207 -18.15 -1.68 -0.53
N MET A 208 -17.23 -1.46 -1.47
CA MET A 208 -15.79 -1.74 -1.35
C MET A 208 -14.94 -0.48 -1.14
N LEU A 209 -15.56 0.70 -1.15
CA LEU A 209 -14.93 2.02 -1.10
C LEU A 209 -15.60 2.89 -0.03
N PRO A 210 -14.88 3.85 0.59
CA PRO A 210 -15.46 4.74 1.59
C PRO A 210 -16.66 5.52 1.02
N SER A 211 -17.78 5.55 1.75
CA SER A 211 -19.01 6.22 1.30
C SER A 211 -18.82 7.73 1.07
N THR A 212 -17.89 8.35 1.79
CA THR A 212 -17.45 9.74 1.67
C THR A 212 -16.97 10.10 0.25
N MET A 213 -16.36 9.16 -0.47
CA MET A 213 -15.93 9.38 -1.85
C MET A 213 -17.08 9.74 -2.79
N PHE A 214 -18.30 9.32 -2.47
CA PHE A 214 -19.48 9.48 -3.31
C PHE A 214 -20.41 10.63 -2.89
N LEU A 215 -19.90 11.55 -2.07
CA LEU A 215 -20.54 12.81 -1.72
C LEU A 215 -20.29 13.88 -2.81
N LYS A 216 -20.92 15.03 -2.58
CA LYS A 216 -20.78 16.33 -3.24
C LYS A 216 -20.69 17.40 -2.15
#